data_AF-S6TX12-F1
#
_entry.id   AF-S6TX12-F1
#
_cell.length_a   1.000
_cell.length_b   1.000
_cell.length_c   1.000
_cell.angle_alpha   90.00
_cell.angle_beta   90.00
_cell.angle_gamma   90.00
#
_symmetry.space_group_name_H-M   'P 1'
#
loop_
_entity.id
_entity.type
_entity.pdbx_description
1 polymer ?
#
loop_
_entity_poly.entity_id
_entity_poly.type
_entity_poly.pdbx_seq_one_letter_code
_entity_poly.pdbx_strand_id
1 'polypeptide(L)'
;SLDVFGLHGIGGMIGAVLTGVFCVPALGGLVPDVTMGAQVIAQIKGVLFTTVYCFAVSWIILKAVNALIGLRAHESVEEMGLDLAEHNERAYNH
;
A
#
# COMPACT_ATOMS: atom_id res chain seq x y z
N SER A 1 9.03 3.17 -9.74
CA SER A 1 8.39 2.78 -8.47
C SER A 1 9.24 3.35 -7.35
N LEU A 2 8.66 4.02 -6.35
CA LEU A 2 9.38 4.50 -5.15
C LEU A 2 9.40 3.44 -4.04
N ASP A 3 9.35 2.16 -4.41
CA ASP A 3 9.30 0.99 -3.53
C ASP A 3 8.26 1.03 -2.39
N VAL A 4 7.15 1.72 -2.64
CA VAL A 4 6.02 1.84 -1.71
C VAL A 4 5.49 0.45 -1.31
N PHE A 5 5.36 -0.47 -2.27
CA PHE A 5 4.91 -1.84 -2.00
C PHE A 5 5.90 -2.63 -1.13
N GLY A 6 7.20 -2.52 -1.41
CA GLY A 6 8.23 -3.23 -0.65
C GLY A 6 8.29 -2.78 0.81
N LEU A 7 8.30 -1.47 1.05
CA LEU A 7 8.38 -0.93 2.41
C LEU A 7 7.05 -0.99 3.16
N HIS A 8 5.98 -0.48 2.56
CA HIS A 8 4.68 -0.33 3.25
C HIS A 8 3.81 -1.58 3.12
N GLY A 9 3.78 -2.18 1.93
CA GLY A 9 3.00 -3.39 1.67
C GLY A 9 3.57 -4.58 2.44
N ILE A 10 4.78 -5.04 2.08
CA ILE A 10 5.41 -6.20 2.72
C ILE A 10 5.70 -5.93 4.20
N GLY A 11 6.26 -4.76 4.54
CA GLY A 11 6.50 -4.38 5.94
C GLY A 11 5.23 -4.38 6.79
N GLY A 12 4.13 -3.86 6.25
CA GLY A 12 2.82 -3.88 6.92
C GLY A 12 2.27 -5.29 7.12
N MET A 13 2.37 -6.17 6.12
CA MET A 13 1.91 -7.56 6.22
C MET A 13 2.69 -8.33 7.31
N ILE A 14 4.01 -8.19 7.33
CA ILE A 14 4.86 -8.82 8.35
C ILE A 14 4.52 -8.26 9.73
N GLY A 15 4.41 -6.93 9.87
CA GLY A 15 4.06 -6.29 11.14
C GLY A 15 2.70 -6.73 11.67
N ALA A 16 1.69 -6.88 10.80
CA ALA A 16 0.36 -7.34 11.18
C ALA A 16 0.38 -8.79 11.73
N VAL A 17 1.11 -9.70 11.08
CA VAL A 17 1.25 -11.08 11.55
C VAL A 17 2.04 -11.13 12.87
N LEU A 18 3.13 -10.37 12.99
CA LEU A 18 3.92 -10.29 14.23
C LEU A 18 3.11 -9.68 15.39
N THR A 19 2.16 -8.79 15.10
CA THR A 19 1.20 -8.31 16.12
C THR A 19 0.41 -9.48 16.72
N GLY A 20 0.01 -10.45 15.90
CA GLY A 20 -0.66 -11.68 16.39
C GLY A 20 0.23 -12.52 17.31
N VAL A 21 1.55 -12.46 17.14
CA VAL A 21 2.52 -13.12 18.02
C VAL A 21 2.65 -12.35 19.33
N PHE A 22 2.95 -11.06 19.27
CA PHE A 22 3.35 -10.28 20.45
C PHE A 22 2.19 -9.66 21.24
N CYS A 23 0.95 -9.76 20.79
CA CYS A 23 -0.21 -9.20 21.50
C CYS A 23 -0.62 -9.98 22.77
N VAL A 24 -0.11 -11.21 22.97
CA VAL A 24 -0.50 -12.07 24.10
C VAL A 24 0.22 -11.70 25.40
N PRO A 25 -0.41 -11.87 26.58
CA PRO A 25 0.19 -11.48 27.87
C PRO A 25 1.50 -12.20 28.20
N ALA A 26 1.66 -13.45 27.77
CA ALA A 26 2.88 -14.23 27.98
C ALA A 26 4.13 -13.63 27.32
N LEU A 27 3.97 -12.73 26.35
CA LEU A 27 5.05 -12.03 25.65
C LEU A 27 5.05 -10.52 25.93
N GLY A 28 4.35 -10.06 26.97
CA GLY A 28 4.24 -8.65 27.34
C GLY A 28 3.15 -7.88 26.60
N GLY A 29 2.29 -8.57 25.85
CA GLY A 29 1.12 -7.98 25.21
C GLY A 29 -0.03 -7.71 26.18
N LEU A 30 -0.99 -6.88 25.77
CA LEU A 30 -2.07 -6.39 26.63
C LEU A 30 -3.46 -6.96 26.28
N VAL A 31 -3.54 -7.89 25.33
CA VAL A 31 -4.84 -8.46 24.91
C VAL A 31 -5.18 -9.65 25.80
N PRO A 32 -6.18 -9.56 26.70
CA PRO A 32 -6.54 -10.68 27.56
C PRO A 32 -7.26 -11.78 26.78
N ASP A 33 -7.24 -12.99 27.32
CA ASP A 33 -8.07 -14.13 26.89
C ASP A 33 -7.92 -14.56 25.41
N VAL A 34 -6.76 -14.28 24.80
CA VAL A 34 -6.44 -14.70 23.43
C VAL A 34 -5.22 -15.62 23.40
N THR A 35 -5.25 -16.61 22.49
CA THR A 35 -4.08 -17.45 22.22
C THR A 35 -3.29 -16.90 21.04
N MET A 36 -1.97 -17.08 21.08
CA MET A 36 -1.06 -16.66 20.01
C MET A 36 -1.48 -17.25 18.65
N GLY A 37 -1.81 -18.55 18.63
CA GLY A 37 -2.26 -19.23 17.40
C GLY A 37 -3.56 -18.63 16.84
N ALA A 38 -4.55 -18.35 17.70
CA ALA A 38 -5.81 -17.74 17.26
C ALA A 38 -5.59 -16.33 16.69
N GLN A 39 -4.72 -15.53 17.33
CA GLN A 39 -4.42 -14.17 16.88
C GLN A 39 -3.61 -14.15 15.58
N VAL A 40 -2.59 -15.00 15.43
CA VAL A 40 -1.84 -15.11 14.16
C VAL A 40 -2.77 -15.48 13.00
N ILE A 41 -3.69 -16.44 13.20
CA ILE A 41 -4.67 -16.82 12.17
C ILE A 41 -5.63 -15.66 11.87
N ALA A 42 -6.09 -14.93 12.88
CA ALA A 42 -6.95 -13.76 12.68
C ALA A 42 -6.25 -12.67 11.86
N GLN A 43 -4.97 -12.38 12.17
CA GLN A 43 -4.18 -11.40 11.45
C GLN A 43 -3.89 -11.82 10.01
N ILE A 44 -3.59 -13.10 9.76
CA ILE A 44 -3.43 -13.62 8.38
C ILE A 44 -4.72 -13.43 7.58
N LYS A 45 -5.90 -13.73 8.16
CA LYS A 45 -7.19 -13.49 7.50
C LYS A 45 -7.38 -12.00 7.18
N GLY A 46 -7.06 -11.12 8.12
CA GLY A 46 -7.12 -9.67 7.93
C GLY A 46 -6.18 -9.18 6.82
N VAL A 47 -4.94 -9.67 6.79
CA VAL A 47 -3.96 -9.35 5.74
C VAL A 47 -4.45 -9.81 4.36
N LEU A 48 -4.93 -11.05 4.24
CA LEU A 48 -5.43 -11.57 2.97
C LEU A 48 -6.64 -10.78 2.48
N PHE A 49 -7.60 -10.51 3.38
CA PHE A 49 -8.80 -9.74 3.04
C PHE A 49 -8.45 -8.33 2.56
N THR A 50 -7.64 -7.60 3.34
CA THR A 50 -7.25 -6.23 2.99
C THR A 50 -6.41 -6.18 1.72
N THR A 51 -5.53 -7.15 1.49
CA THR A 51 -4.73 -7.24 0.26
C THR A 51 -5.62 -7.41 -0.97
N VAL A 52 -6.55 -8.37 -0.94
CA VAL A 52 -7.48 -8.62 -2.05
C VAL A 52 -8.37 -7.41 -2.28
N TYR A 53 -8.92 -6.83 -1.21
CA TYR A 53 -9.77 -5.65 -1.30
C TYR A 53 -9.02 -4.46 -1.91
N CYS A 54 -7.88 -4.09 -1.34
CA CYS A 54 -7.09 -2.95 -1.81
C CYS A 54 -6.64 -3.14 -3.26
N PHE A 55 -6.20 -4.34 -3.63
CA PHE A 55 -5.82 -4.63 -5.02
C PHE A 55 -7.00 -4.52 -5.97
N ALA A 56 -8.11 -5.21 -5.69
CA ALA A 56 -9.27 -5.25 -6.58
C ALA A 56 -9.92 -3.88 -6.74
N VAL A 57 -10.17 -3.18 -5.63
CA VAL A 57 -10.80 -1.86 -5.65
C VAL A 57 -9.90 -0.83 -6.33
N SER A 58 -8.60 -0.78 -5.97
CA SER A 58 -7.68 0.15 -6.63
C SER A 58 -7.56 -0.17 -8.12
N TRP A 59 -7.48 -1.44 -8.50
CA TRP A 59 -7.43 -1.83 -9.90
C TRP A 59 -8.66 -1.37 -10.69
N ILE A 60 -9.87 -1.55 -10.14
CA ILE A 60 -11.11 -1.07 -10.76
C ILE A 60 -11.09 0.45 -10.90
N ILE A 61 -10.75 1.17 -9.84
CA ILE A 61 -10.72 2.64 -9.84
C ILE A 61 -9.70 3.16 -10.86
N LEU A 62 -8.48 2.64 -10.85
CA LEU A 62 -7.42 3.06 -11.77
C LEU A 62 -7.78 2.74 -13.22
N LYS A 63 -8.43 1.61 -13.49
CA LYS A 63 -8.94 1.29 -14.83
C LYS A 63 -10.06 2.22 -15.26
N ALA A 64 -11.00 2.53 -14.37
CA ALA A 64 -12.09 3.47 -14.66
C ALA A 64 -11.54 4.87 -14.96
N VAL A 65 -10.65 5.39 -14.11
CA VAL A 65 -9.99 6.70 -14.32
C VAL A 65 -9.23 6.70 -15.65
N ASN A 66 -8.44 5.67 -15.92
CA ASN A 66 -7.68 5.57 -17.17
C ASN A 66 -8.58 5.53 -18.41
N ALA A 67 -9.76 4.90 -18.32
CA ALA A 67 -10.72 4.83 -19.43
C ALA A 67 -11.48 6.15 -19.66
N LEU A 68 -11.73 6.93 -18.60
CA LEU A 68 -12.53 8.15 -18.68
C LEU A 68 -11.71 9.39 -19.04
N ILE A 69 -10.55 9.55 -18.41
CA ILE A 69 -9.76 10.79 -18.52
C ILE A 69 -8.26 10.54 -18.80
N GLY A 70 -7.81 9.29 -18.72
CA GLY A 70 -6.38 8.93 -18.78
C GLY A 70 -5.69 9.11 -17.43
N LEU A 71 -4.88 8.12 -17.04
CA LEU A 71 -4.20 8.11 -15.74
C LEU A 71 -2.74 8.57 -15.81
N ARG A 72 -2.06 8.31 -16.93
CA ARG A 72 -0.65 8.61 -17.15
C ARG A 72 -0.52 9.68 -18.22
N ALA A 73 0.43 10.59 -18.05
CA ALA A 73 0.74 11.60 -19.05
C ALA A 73 1.16 10.95 -20.38
N HIS A 74 0.98 11.68 -21.48
CA HIS A 74 1.46 11.22 -22.79
C HIS A 74 2.99 11.11 -22.78
N GLU A 75 3.55 10.20 -23.58
CA GLU A 75 5.00 9.94 -23.61
C GLU A 75 5.81 11.21 -23.91
N SER A 76 5.35 12.03 -24.86
CA SER A 76 5.99 13.33 -25.16
C SER A 76 5.96 14.33 -24.00
N VAL A 77 4.95 14.26 -23.13
CA VAL A 77 4.83 15.10 -21.91
C VAL A 77 5.78 14.58 -20.85
N GLU A 78 5.90 13.26 -20.70
CA GLU A 78 6.87 12.66 -19.78
C GLU A 78 8.32 12.94 -20.21
N GLU A 79 8.62 12.92 -21.51
CA GLU A 79 9.95 13.28 -22.05
C GLU A 79 10.31 14.75 -21.81
N MET A 80 9.34 15.66 -21.97
CA MET A 80 9.54 17.09 -21.69
C MET A 80 9.73 17.36 -20.19
N GLY A 81 9.16 16.51 -19.34
CA GLY A 81 9.10 16.66 -17.89
C GLY A 81 7.80 17.34 -17.44
N LEU A 82 7.15 16.76 -16.42
CA LEU A 82 5.85 17.21 -15.91
C LEU A 82 5.89 18.65 -15.38
N ASP A 83 7.01 19.07 -14.77
CA ASP A 83 7.18 20.44 -14.27
C ASP A 83 7.00 21.47 -15.38
N LEU A 84 7.61 21.23 -16.54
CA LEU A 84 7.52 22.17 -17.67
C LEU A 84 6.19 22.02 -18.41
N ALA A 85 5.75 20.78 -18.65
CA ALA A 85 4.62 20.51 -19.52
C ALA A 85 3.26 20.79 -18.85
N GLU A 86 3.12 20.52 -17.55
CA GLU A 86 1.86 20.67 -16.81
C GLU A 86 1.85 21.89 -15.86
N HIS A 87 3.02 22.29 -15.37
CA HIS A 87 3.15 23.40 -14.42
C HIS A 87 3.83 24.65 -15.00
N ASN A 88 4.38 24.57 -16.22
CA ASN A 88 5.14 25.66 -16.86
C ASN A 88 6.27 26.20 -15.97
N GLU A 89 6.86 25.33 -15.15
CA GLU A 89 7.91 25.64 -14.18
C GLU A 89 9.17 24.81 -14.46
N ARG A 90 10.31 25.28 -13.94
CA ARG A 90 11.56 24.52 -13.91
C ARG A 90 12.02 24.43 -12.46
N ALA A 91 12.13 23.22 -11.93
CA ALA A 91 12.58 23.00 -10.55
C ALA A 91 14.01 23.52 -10.31
N TYR A 92 14.86 23.51 -11.33
CA TYR A 92 16.25 23.97 -11.26
C TYR A 92 16.58 24.86 -12.47
N ASN A 93 17.15 26.03 -12.20
CA ASN A 93 17.67 26.96 -13.20
C ASN A 93 19.19 27.04 -13.03
N HIS A 94 19.92 26.45 -13.98
CA HIS A 94 21.36 26.62 -14.13
C HIS A 94 21.63 27.41 -15.42
#